data_AF-A0A7R9YMT8-F1
#
_entry.id   AF-A0A7R9YMT8-F1
#
_cell.length_a   1.000
_cell.length_b   1.000
_cell.length_c   1.000
_cell.angle_alpha   90.00
_cell.angle_beta   90.00
_cell.angle_gamma   90.00
#
_symmetry.space_group_name_H-M   'P 1'
#
loop_
_entity.id
_entity.type
_entity.pdbx_description
1 polymer ?
#
loop_
_entity_poly.entity_id
_entity_poly.type
_entity_poly.pdbx_seq_one_letter_code
_entity_poly.pdbx_strand_id
1 'polypeptide(L)'
;ALSMESVFEQGVNGLLQLCALDPRFEPFHHTLFGLAAKKYAREVMGADENGRLDKSVCTFLRLLSPHLLLRCAHKALEFLVRRYRIHVHNAHALLRAFLPYHASPLFARAVRIAHLAAPAQPAGAAHA
;
A
#
# COMPACT_ATOMS: atom_id res chain seq x y z
N ALA A 1 19.66 -7.48 -4.51
CA ALA A 1 18.29 -6.97 -4.36
C ALA A 1 18.00 -5.98 -5.49
N LEU A 2 16.76 -5.87 -5.99
CA LEU A 2 16.41 -4.89 -7.03
C LEU A 2 16.58 -3.45 -6.53
N SER A 3 17.03 -2.55 -7.40
CA SER A 3 17.10 -1.12 -7.11
C SER A 3 15.69 -0.54 -6.95
N MET A 4 15.59 0.57 -6.22
CA MET A 4 14.30 1.26 -6.05
C MET A 4 13.76 1.81 -7.38
N GLU A 5 14.64 2.10 -8.34
CA GLU A 5 14.25 2.49 -9.70
C GLU A 5 13.58 1.34 -10.45
N SER A 6 14.19 0.16 -10.48
CA SER A 6 13.58 -1.01 -11.12
C SER A 6 12.25 -1.40 -10.46
N VAL A 7 12.13 -1.27 -9.14
CA VAL A 7 10.85 -1.52 -8.45
C VAL A 7 9.81 -0.46 -8.81
N PHE A 8 10.19 0.81 -8.96
CA PHE A 8 9.27 1.87 -9.43
C PHE A 8 8.77 1.56 -10.85
N GLU A 9 9.67 1.23 -11.78
CA GLU A 9 9.31 0.88 -13.16
C GLU A 9 8.38 -0.34 -13.23
N GLN A 10 8.69 -1.38 -12.44
CA GLN A 10 7.81 -2.54 -12.30
C GLN A 10 6.45 -2.16 -11.71
N GLY A 11 6.42 -1.28 -10.71
CA GLY A 11 5.20 -0.76 -10.12
C GLY A 11 4.33 -0.02 -11.12
N VAL A 12 4.91 0.89 -11.90
CA VAL A 12 4.22 1.63 -12.97
C VAL A 12 3.71 0.66 -14.05
N ASN A 13 4.51 -0.31 -14.46
CA ASN A 13 4.07 -1.35 -15.40
C ASN A 13 2.92 -2.20 -14.84
N GLY A 14 2.96 -2.51 -13.54
CA GLY A 14 1.86 -3.17 -12.84
C GLY A 14 0.59 -2.33 -12.85
N LEU A 15 0.69 -1.03 -12.57
CA LEU A 15 -0.43 -0.10 -12.62
C LEU A 15 -1.04 -0.02 -14.02
N LEU A 16 -0.23 0.11 -15.08
CA LEU A 16 -0.73 0.15 -16.46
C LEU A 16 -1.58 -1.08 -16.81
N GLN A 17 -1.14 -2.27 -16.39
CA GLN A 17 -1.90 -3.50 -16.60
C GLN A 17 -3.18 -3.54 -15.76
N LEU A 18 -3.16 -2.98 -14.55
CA LEU A 18 -4.37 -2.84 -13.74
C LEU A 18 -5.37 -1.85 -14.37
N CYS A 19 -4.91 -0.73 -14.92
CA CYS A 19 -5.75 0.23 -15.64
C CYS A 19 -6.44 -0.40 -16.86
N ALA A 20 -5.74 -1.28 -17.59
CA ALA A 20 -6.32 -2.02 -18.71
C ALA A 20 -7.45 -2.99 -18.29
N LEU A 21 -7.46 -3.43 -17.02
CA LEU A 21 -8.50 -4.30 -16.46
C LEU A 21 -9.63 -3.49 -15.80
N ASP A 22 -9.29 -2.40 -15.13
CA ASP A 22 -10.20 -1.54 -14.40
C ASP A 22 -9.72 -0.07 -14.48
N PRO A 23 -10.35 0.79 -15.30
CA PRO A 23 -9.95 2.18 -15.51
C PRO A 23 -9.95 3.03 -14.22
N ARG A 24 -10.61 2.57 -13.15
CA ARG A 24 -10.58 3.25 -11.85
C ARG A 24 -9.17 3.32 -11.24
N PHE A 25 -8.20 2.59 -11.79
CA PHE A 25 -6.79 2.71 -11.42
C PHE A 25 -6.07 3.92 -12.04
N GLU A 26 -6.60 4.53 -13.10
CA GLU A 26 -5.93 5.63 -13.82
C GLU A 26 -5.49 6.80 -12.92
N PRO A 27 -6.30 7.30 -11.96
CA PRO A 27 -5.91 8.42 -11.12
C PRO A 27 -4.65 8.17 -10.29
N PHE A 28 -4.25 6.91 -10.06
CA PHE A 28 -3.06 6.58 -9.28
C PHE A 28 -1.75 6.80 -10.04
N HIS A 29 -1.79 6.99 -11.36
CA HIS A 29 -0.61 7.38 -12.16
C HIS A 29 -0.03 8.71 -11.69
N HIS A 30 -0.89 9.66 -11.34
CA HIS A 30 -0.46 11.00 -10.94
C HIS A 30 -0.26 11.12 -9.43
N THR A 31 -0.76 10.17 -8.64
CA THR A 31 -0.63 10.18 -7.18
C THR A 31 0.43 9.19 -6.72
N LEU A 32 0.06 7.92 -6.51
CA LEU A 32 0.93 6.89 -5.93
C LEU A 32 2.09 6.49 -6.85
N PHE A 33 1.96 6.69 -8.17
CA PHE A 33 2.95 6.24 -9.15
C PHE A 33 3.53 7.38 -10.00
N GLY A 34 3.34 8.63 -9.55
CA GLY A 34 3.89 9.81 -10.21
C GLY A 34 5.41 9.95 -10.02
N LEU A 35 6.06 10.84 -10.78
CA LEU A 35 7.50 11.08 -10.66
C LEU A 35 7.93 11.52 -9.24
N ALA A 36 7.08 12.29 -8.56
CA ALA A 36 7.32 12.70 -7.17
C ALA A 36 7.43 11.49 -6.21
N ALA A 37 6.77 10.38 -6.50
CA ALA A 37 6.85 9.16 -5.71
C ALA A 37 8.28 8.60 -5.63
N LYS A 38 9.12 8.81 -6.66
CA LYS A 38 10.54 8.38 -6.66
C LYS A 38 11.39 9.06 -5.59
N LYS A 39 10.95 10.19 -5.04
CA LYS A 39 11.68 10.95 -4.01
C LYS A 39 10.95 11.02 -2.68
N TYR A 40 9.75 10.46 -2.60
CA TYR A 40 8.97 10.47 -1.37
C TYR A 40 9.69 9.71 -0.26
N ALA A 41 9.79 10.35 0.92
CA ALA A 41 10.38 9.81 2.13
C ALA A 41 9.47 10.16 3.30
N ARG A 42 8.70 9.18 3.77
CA ARG A 42 7.54 9.38 4.65
C ARG A 42 7.91 10.04 5.98
N GLU A 43 9.10 9.74 6.47
CA GLU A 43 9.65 10.18 7.75
C GLU A 43 9.95 11.69 7.79
N VAL A 44 10.10 12.34 6.63
CA VAL A 44 10.40 13.79 6.53
C VAL A 44 9.21 14.61 6.02
N MET A 45 8.06 13.96 5.76
CA MET A 45 6.84 14.62 5.28
C MET A 45 5.96 15.06 6.45
N GLY A 46 5.22 16.15 6.26
CA GLY A 46 4.28 16.67 7.25
C GLY A 46 3.05 15.76 7.46
N ALA A 47 2.36 15.95 8.58
CA ALA A 47 1.18 15.16 8.94
C ALA A 47 0.08 15.21 7.87
N ASP A 48 -0.19 16.39 7.31
CA ASP A 48 -1.23 16.56 6.26
C ASP A 48 -0.88 15.82 4.98
N GLU A 49 0.40 15.83 4.59
CA GLU A 49 0.87 15.13 3.39
C GLU A 49 0.82 13.61 3.57
N ASN A 50 1.29 13.13 4.72
CA ASN A 50 1.17 11.72 5.10
C ASN A 50 -0.31 11.29 5.16
N GLY A 51 -1.20 12.14 5.66
CA GLY A 51 -2.65 11.87 5.68
C GLY A 51 -3.27 11.80 4.28
N ARG A 52 -2.82 12.62 3.32
CA ARG A 52 -3.25 12.51 1.91
C ARG A 52 -2.74 11.22 1.28
N LEU A 53 -1.49 10.85 1.52
CA LEU A 53 -0.93 9.58 1.07
C LEU A 53 -1.74 8.40 1.61
N ASP A 54 -2.06 8.39 2.90
CA ASP A 54 -2.81 7.31 3.54
C ASP A 54 -4.20 7.11 2.93
N LYS A 55 -4.91 8.21 2.64
CA LYS A 55 -6.21 8.15 1.97
C LYS A 55 -6.09 7.55 0.57
N SER A 56 -5.07 7.95 -0.18
CA SER A 56 -4.80 7.42 -1.52
C SER A 56 -4.45 5.92 -1.48
N VAL A 57 -3.53 5.52 -0.59
CA VAL A 57 -3.16 4.11 -0.37
C VAL A 57 -4.35 3.26 0.04
N CYS A 58 -5.16 3.71 1.00
CA CYS A 58 -6.34 2.96 1.45
C CYS A 58 -7.35 2.76 0.31
N THR A 59 -7.53 3.77 -0.54
CA THR A 59 -8.42 3.70 -1.70
C THR A 59 -7.87 2.73 -2.74
N PHE A 60 -6.57 2.81 -3.04
CA PHE A 60 -5.90 1.88 -3.95
C PHE A 60 -6.00 0.43 -3.47
N LEU A 61 -5.69 0.16 -2.19
CA LEU A 61 -5.72 -1.20 -1.64
C LEU A 61 -7.13 -1.83 -1.66
N ARG A 62 -8.17 -1.02 -1.45
CA ARG A 62 -9.56 -1.49 -1.56
C ARG A 62 -9.90 -1.90 -2.99
N LEU A 63 -9.47 -1.11 -3.97
CA LEU A 63 -9.64 -1.40 -5.39
C LEU A 63 -8.77 -2.57 -5.86
N LEU A 64 -7.59 -2.73 -5.28
CA LEU A 64 -6.64 -3.79 -5.58
C LEU A 64 -7.08 -5.15 -5.07
N SER A 65 -7.87 -5.20 -3.98
CA SER A 65 -8.30 -6.43 -3.31
C SER A 65 -8.76 -7.54 -4.27
N PRO A 66 -9.72 -7.33 -5.20
CA PRO A 66 -10.15 -8.39 -6.13
C PRO A 66 -9.08 -8.83 -7.14
N HIS A 67 -7.99 -8.07 -7.28
CA HIS A 67 -6.93 -8.29 -8.26
C HIS A 67 -5.67 -8.94 -7.64
N LEU A 68 -5.66 -9.25 -6.34
CA LEU A 68 -4.46 -9.67 -5.61
C LEU A 68 -3.88 -11.04 -6.02
N LEU A 69 -4.54 -11.81 -6.88
CA LEU A 69 -3.95 -13.02 -7.47
C LEU A 69 -3.12 -12.72 -8.73
N LEU A 70 -3.23 -11.51 -9.29
CA LEU A 70 -2.54 -11.12 -10.51
C LEU A 70 -1.11 -10.65 -10.22
N ARG A 71 -0.16 -11.02 -11.08
CA ARG A 71 1.24 -10.59 -10.97
C ARG A 71 1.39 -9.07 -11.07
N CYS A 72 0.56 -8.40 -11.86
CA CYS A 72 0.56 -6.93 -11.97
C CYS A 72 0.21 -6.26 -10.63
N ALA A 73 -0.74 -6.80 -9.88
CA ALA A 73 -1.09 -6.33 -8.55
C ALA A 73 0.08 -6.44 -7.57
N HIS A 74 0.83 -7.54 -7.62
CA HIS A 74 2.03 -7.71 -6.77
C HIS A 74 3.13 -6.73 -7.11
N LYS A 75 3.38 -6.45 -8.40
CA LYS A 75 4.36 -5.44 -8.81
C LYS A 75 4.00 -4.05 -8.28
N ALA A 76 2.75 -3.65 -8.42
CA ALA A 76 2.25 -2.38 -7.90
C ALA A 76 2.40 -2.33 -6.37
N LEU A 77 1.98 -3.40 -5.67
CA LEU A 77 2.05 -3.48 -4.23
C LEU A 77 3.49 -3.46 -3.68
N GLU A 78 4.43 -4.14 -4.34
CA GLU A 78 5.85 -4.14 -3.96
C GLU A 78 6.41 -2.72 -3.89
N PHE A 79 6.07 -1.87 -4.87
CA PHE A 79 6.47 -0.47 -4.86
C PHE A 79 5.90 0.26 -3.64
N LEU A 80 4.61 0.11 -3.34
CA LEU A 80 3.96 0.74 -2.19
C LEU A 80 4.58 0.27 -0.85
N VAL A 81 4.87 -1.02 -0.73
CA VAL A 81 5.49 -1.61 0.46
C VAL A 81 6.88 -1.02 0.70
N ARG A 82 7.70 -0.86 -0.34
CA ARG A 82 9.07 -0.33 -0.20
C ARG A 82 9.12 1.19 -0.08
N ARG A 83 8.36 1.92 -0.88
CA ARG A 83 8.43 3.39 -0.96
C ARG A 83 7.66 4.08 0.16
N TYR A 84 6.43 3.62 0.41
CA TYR A 84 5.53 4.26 1.36
C TYR A 84 5.40 3.52 2.69
N ARG A 85 6.08 2.38 2.81
CA ARG A 85 6.09 1.53 4.01
C ARG A 85 4.67 1.21 4.48
N ILE A 86 3.78 0.89 3.54
CA ILE A 86 2.35 0.63 3.82
C ILE A 86 2.12 -0.54 4.78
N HIS A 87 3.10 -1.45 4.86
CA HIS A 87 3.10 -2.57 5.81
C HIS A 87 3.28 -2.10 7.27
N VAL A 88 3.77 -0.89 7.49
CA VAL A 88 3.88 -0.23 8.81
C VAL A 88 2.72 0.73 9.02
N HIS A 89 2.54 1.67 8.10
CA HIS A 89 1.62 2.79 8.34
C HIS A 89 0.18 2.53 7.91
N ASN A 90 -0.05 1.52 7.06
CA ASN A 90 -1.37 1.15 6.56
C ASN A 90 -1.65 -0.35 6.73
N ALA A 91 -1.03 -0.98 7.74
CA ALA A 91 -1.07 -2.42 7.97
C ALA A 91 -2.51 -2.97 8.01
N HIS A 92 -3.42 -2.29 8.68
CA HIS A 92 -4.83 -2.68 8.73
C HIS A 92 -5.51 -2.66 7.36
N ALA A 93 -5.25 -1.64 6.54
CA ALA A 93 -5.80 -1.55 5.18
C ALA A 93 -5.19 -2.63 4.28
N LEU A 94 -3.89 -2.90 4.42
CA LEU A 94 -3.19 -3.98 3.72
C LEU A 94 -3.81 -5.34 4.06
N LEU A 95 -3.94 -5.68 5.34
CA LEU A 95 -4.53 -6.96 5.75
C LEU A 95 -5.99 -7.09 5.32
N ARG A 96 -6.77 -6.00 5.40
CA ARG A 96 -8.16 -5.99 4.94
C ARG A 96 -8.28 -6.28 3.45
N ALA A 97 -7.38 -5.74 2.63
CA ALA A 97 -7.36 -6.03 1.19
C ALA A 97 -7.07 -7.52 0.91
N PHE A 98 -6.26 -8.17 1.75
CA PHE A 98 -5.90 -9.58 1.61
C PHE A 98 -6.88 -10.54 2.31
N LEU A 99 -7.82 -10.05 3.11
CA LEU A 99 -8.75 -10.86 3.90
C LEU A 99 -9.58 -11.87 3.07
N PRO A 100 -10.04 -11.55 1.84
CA PRO A 100 -10.70 -12.55 0.99
C PRO A 100 -9.84 -13.78 0.68
N TYR A 101 -8.53 -13.67 0.85
CA TYR A 101 -7.53 -14.71 0.58
C TYR A 101 -6.94 -15.33 1.86
N HIS A 102 -7.62 -15.21 3.01
CA HIS A 102 -7.07 -15.59 4.32
C HIS A 102 -6.57 -17.04 4.42
N ALA A 103 -7.17 -17.97 3.68
CA ALA A 103 -6.76 -19.37 3.65
C ALA A 103 -5.57 -19.67 2.72
N SER A 104 -5.04 -18.65 2.03
CA SER A 104 -3.96 -18.82 1.05
C SER A 104 -2.57 -18.46 1.61
N PRO A 105 -1.48 -18.99 1.02
CA PRO A 105 -0.13 -18.57 1.35
C PRO A 105 0.12 -17.07 1.14
N LEU A 106 -0.68 -16.42 0.27
CA LEU A 106 -0.59 -14.99 -0.01
C LEU A 106 -0.96 -14.16 1.22
N PHE A 107 -2.01 -14.55 1.95
CA PHE A 107 -2.38 -13.87 3.19
C PHE A 107 -1.33 -14.06 4.28
N ALA A 108 -0.79 -15.28 4.45
CA ALA A 108 0.27 -15.54 5.41
C ALA A 108 1.52 -14.68 5.15
N ARG A 109 1.86 -14.43 3.87
CA ARG A 109 2.93 -13.49 3.50
C ARG A 109 2.60 -12.05 3.88
N ALA A 110 1.36 -11.60 3.67
CA ALA A 110 0.93 -10.25 4.06
C ALA A 110 0.98 -10.05 5.59
N VAL A 111 0.51 -11.04 6.36
CA VAL A 111 0.59 -11.03 7.83
C VAL A 111 2.04 -10.92 8.31
N ARG A 112 2.95 -11.69 7.70
CA ARG A 112 4.37 -11.69 8.09
C ARG A 112 5.04 -10.32 7.96
N ILE A 113 4.66 -9.53 6.98
CA ILE A 113 5.25 -8.20 6.75
C ILE A 113 4.49 -7.08 7.47
N ALA A 114 3.23 -7.32 7.84
CA ALA A 114 2.39 -6.30 8.45
C ALA A 114 2.84 -6.04 9.89
N HIS A 115 3.23 -4.80 10.17
CA HIS A 115 3.50 -4.33 11.53
C HIS A 115 2.20 -3.78 12.10
N LEU A 116 1.52 -4.60 12.89
CA LEU A 116 0.37 -4.15 13.67
C LEU A 116 0.90 -3.35 14.86
N ALA A 117 0.76 -2.03 14.81
CA ALA A 117 0.92 -1.23 16.00
C ALA A 117 -0.07 -1.73 17.05
N ALA A 118 0.34 -1.77 18.33
CA ALA A 118 -0.60 -2.01 19.41
C ALA A 118 -1.77 -1.02 19.29
N PRO A 119 -3.01 -1.42 19.58
CA PRO A 119 -4.11 -0.47 19.62
C PRO A 119 -3.68 0.70 20.51
N ALA A 120 -3.75 1.92 19.99
CA ALA A 120 -3.50 3.10 20.79
C ALA A 120 -4.43 3.00 22.01
N GLN A 121 -3.85 2.83 23.21
CA GLN A 121 -4.65 2.93 24.42
C GLN A 121 -5.36 4.29 24.34
N PRO A 122 -6.68 4.35 24.52
CA PRO A 122 -7.36 5.63 24.58
C PRO A 122 -6.68 6.44 25.69
N ALA A 123 -6.15 7.62 25.31
CA ALA A 123 -5.57 8.54 26.26
C ALA A 123 -6.65 8.91 27.28
N GLY A 124 -6.52 8.39 28.51
CA GLY A 124 -7.45 8.69 29.60
C GLY A 124 -8.51 7.62 29.88
N ALA A 125 -8.09 6.40 30.22
CA ALA A 125 -8.81 5.66 31.26
C ALA A 125 -8.06 5.88 32.58
N ALA A 126 -8.24 7.08 33.15
CA ALA A 126 -7.89 7.30 34.55
C ALA A 126 -8.82 6.39 35.38
N HIS A 127 -8.27 5.31 35.93
CA HIS A 127 -8.86 4.66 37.10
C HIS A 127 -8.52 5.51 38.32
N ALA A 128 -9.47 6.36 38.71
CA ALA A 128 -9.66 6.84 40.07
C ALA A 128 -11.08 7.43 40.17
#